data_AF-G4ZA68-F1
#
_entry.id   AF-G4ZA68-F1
#
_cell.length_a   1.000
_cell.length_b   1.000
_cell.length_c   1.000
_cell.angle_alpha   90.00
_cell.angle_beta   90.00
_cell.angle_gamma   90.00
#
_symmetry.space_group_name_H-M   'P 1'
#
loop_
_entity.id
_entity.type
_entity.pdbx_description
1 polymer ?
#
loop_
_entity_poly.entity_id
_entity_poly.type
_entity_poly.pdbx_seq_one_letter_code
_entity_poly.pdbx_strand_id
1 'polypeptide(L)'
;PTAGTVSTISVSLPDGIYSYDDINRSIQTSLVNAGAYLIDPSGNNVFYIKMSANSVYYACQLDFSPTPTTLPTTGGTWTRPTSGLYSAGGTGLPTTTRVPRLIIDNAEFGKVVGLTVGTYPSTSATVASAQLSNIIPQIHPTSSYIVRCDLIKNEYVASGDIVSAFDRGDAAIGKVISYKPSQYAWMNCHNGARASITLSIYNQNDKKVIFRDTSVSIMLLIRPKK
;
A
#
# COMPACT_ATOMS: atom_id res chain seq x y z
N PRO A 1 -14.21 3.39 -25.23
CA PRO A 1 -15.63 3.03 -25.44
C PRO A 1 -16.32 3.94 -26.48
N THR A 2 -16.53 3.42 -27.68
CA THR A 2 -17.06 4.12 -28.86
C THR A 2 -18.58 4.27 -28.87
N ALA A 3 -19.27 3.92 -27.78
CA ALA A 3 -20.74 3.94 -27.74
C ALA A 3 -21.32 4.41 -26.40
N GLY A 4 -20.60 5.25 -25.63
CA GLY A 4 -21.06 5.71 -24.32
C GLY A 4 -21.16 4.60 -23.25
N THR A 5 -20.58 3.43 -23.53
CA THR A 5 -20.49 2.30 -22.60
C THR A 5 -19.36 2.51 -21.58
N VAL A 6 -19.58 2.08 -20.34
CA VAL A 6 -18.52 2.04 -19.31
C VAL A 6 -17.87 0.67 -19.28
N SER A 7 -16.59 0.61 -18.97
CA SER A 7 -15.84 -0.64 -18.79
C SER A 7 -15.19 -0.64 -17.42
N THR A 8 -15.26 -1.77 -16.73
CA THR A 8 -14.62 -1.97 -15.42
C THR A 8 -13.38 -2.80 -15.62
N ILE A 9 -12.25 -2.33 -15.10
CA ILE A 9 -10.96 -3.01 -15.18
C ILE A 9 -10.59 -3.43 -13.76
N SER A 10 -10.47 -4.72 -13.52
CA SER A 10 -10.08 -5.25 -12.22
C SER A 10 -8.58 -5.05 -11.98
N VAL A 11 -8.24 -4.58 -10.79
CA VAL A 11 -6.86 -4.45 -10.31
C VAL A 11 -6.72 -5.37 -9.11
N SER A 12 -5.82 -6.35 -9.22
CA SER A 12 -5.54 -7.29 -8.13
C SER A 12 -4.19 -6.95 -7.51
N LEU A 13 -4.21 -6.58 -6.23
CA LEU A 13 -3.02 -6.40 -5.42
C LEU A 13 -2.87 -7.63 -4.50
N PRO A 14 -1.82 -8.45 -4.64
CA PRO A 14 -1.57 -9.54 -3.71
C PRO A 14 -1.21 -9.02 -2.31
N ASP A 15 -1.19 -9.90 -1.32
CA ASP A 15 -0.81 -9.51 0.04
C ASP A 15 0.67 -9.08 0.11
N GLY A 16 0.88 -7.81 0.44
CA GLY A 16 2.20 -7.19 0.47
C GLY A 16 2.22 -5.83 1.14
N ILE A 17 3.43 -5.26 1.19
CA ILE A 17 3.65 -3.88 1.62
C ILE A 17 3.83 -3.05 0.35
N TYR A 18 3.05 -1.97 0.21
CA TYR A 18 3.02 -1.16 -1.00
C TYR A 18 3.25 0.30 -0.65
N SER A 19 4.06 0.98 -1.44
CA SER A 19 4.02 2.44 -1.54
C SER A 19 2.92 2.88 -2.52
N TYR A 20 2.57 4.18 -2.52
CA TYR A 20 1.66 4.70 -3.55
C TYR A 20 2.19 4.52 -4.97
N ASP A 21 3.51 4.54 -5.16
CA ASP A 21 4.12 4.27 -6.47
C ASP A 21 3.94 2.82 -6.90
N ASP A 22 4.02 1.87 -5.96
CA ASP A 22 3.74 0.45 -6.26
C ASP A 22 2.27 0.21 -6.59
N ILE A 23 1.35 0.88 -5.87
CA ILE A 23 -0.10 0.83 -6.16
C ILE A 23 -0.37 1.43 -7.54
N ASN A 24 0.19 2.61 -7.84
CA ASN A 24 0.08 3.23 -9.15
C ASN A 24 0.60 2.30 -10.25
N ARG A 25 1.75 1.63 -10.03
CA ARG A 25 2.30 0.68 -10.99
C ARG A 25 1.36 -0.49 -11.24
N SER A 26 0.74 -1.06 -10.19
CA SER A 26 -0.24 -2.14 -10.34
C SER A 26 -1.47 -1.69 -11.15
N ILE A 27 -2.02 -0.51 -10.85
CA ILE A 27 -3.11 0.08 -11.62
C ILE A 27 -2.69 0.26 -13.08
N GLN A 28 -1.52 0.85 -13.32
CA GLN A 28 -0.98 1.10 -14.66
C GLN A 28 -0.78 -0.20 -15.43
N THR A 29 -0.26 -1.27 -14.81
CA THR A 29 -0.13 -2.59 -15.44
C THR A 29 -1.49 -3.15 -15.85
N SER A 30 -2.50 -3.08 -14.98
CA SER A 30 -3.86 -3.49 -15.34
C SER A 30 -4.43 -2.66 -16.50
N LEU A 31 -4.20 -1.34 -16.51
CA LEU A 31 -4.65 -0.46 -17.59
C LEU A 31 -3.92 -0.74 -18.91
N VAL A 32 -2.62 -1.05 -18.87
CA VAL A 32 -1.85 -1.45 -20.06
C VAL A 32 -2.39 -2.75 -20.63
N ASN A 33 -2.60 -3.77 -19.78
CA ASN A 33 -3.15 -5.05 -20.20
C ASN A 33 -4.56 -4.93 -20.79
N ALA A 34 -5.36 -3.99 -20.29
CA ALA A 34 -6.68 -3.68 -20.83
C ALA A 34 -6.64 -2.76 -22.07
N GLY A 35 -5.49 -2.18 -22.42
CA GLY A 35 -5.35 -1.17 -23.48
C GLY A 35 -6.09 0.15 -23.18
N ALA A 36 -6.19 0.53 -21.91
CA ALA A 36 -6.87 1.73 -21.42
C ALA A 36 -5.88 2.87 -21.09
N TYR A 37 -5.01 3.20 -22.03
CA TYR A 37 -3.99 4.25 -21.93
C TYR A 37 -3.78 4.90 -23.31
N LEU A 38 -3.10 6.05 -23.35
CA LEU A 38 -2.58 6.63 -24.60
C LEU A 38 -1.06 6.71 -24.56
N ILE A 39 -0.44 6.92 -25.71
CA ILE A 39 1.01 7.06 -25.83
C ILE A 39 1.30 8.49 -26.28
N ASP A 40 2.09 9.19 -25.47
CA ASP A 40 2.52 10.56 -25.78
C ASP A 40 3.56 10.58 -26.93
N PRO A 41 3.90 11.77 -27.46
CA PRO A 41 4.88 11.89 -28.54
C PRO A 41 6.31 11.45 -28.17
N SER A 42 6.61 11.31 -26.87
CA SER A 42 7.87 10.79 -26.35
C SER A 42 7.87 9.27 -26.17
N GLY A 43 6.75 8.60 -26.48
CA GLY A 43 6.59 7.15 -26.34
C GLY A 43 6.18 6.69 -24.94
N ASN A 44 5.80 7.60 -24.03
CA ASN A 44 5.38 7.24 -22.69
C ASN A 44 3.88 6.92 -22.63
N ASN A 45 3.53 5.94 -21.81
CA ASN A 45 2.14 5.63 -21.53
C ASN A 45 1.56 6.67 -20.56
N VAL A 46 0.44 7.27 -20.96
CA VAL A 46 -0.30 8.27 -20.19
C VAL A 46 -1.57 7.66 -19.63
N PHE A 47 -1.75 7.85 -18.32
CA PHE A 47 -2.86 7.35 -17.55
C PHE A 47 -3.66 8.52 -16.96
N TYR A 48 -4.96 8.31 -16.78
CA TYR A 48 -5.92 9.34 -16.39
C TYR A 48 -6.34 9.27 -14.91
N ILE A 49 -5.64 8.44 -14.13
CA ILE A 49 -5.81 8.31 -12.70
C ILE A 49 -4.43 8.17 -12.06
N LYS A 50 -4.23 8.84 -10.92
CA LYS A 50 -3.01 8.74 -10.13
C LYS A 50 -3.32 8.89 -8.65
N MET A 51 -2.61 8.13 -7.82
CA MET A 51 -2.58 8.32 -6.38
C MET A 51 -1.28 9.00 -5.95
N SER A 52 -1.36 9.87 -4.95
CA SER A 52 -0.18 10.51 -4.36
C SER A 52 -0.37 10.79 -2.86
N ALA A 53 0.73 10.91 -2.14
CA ALA A 53 0.69 11.37 -0.75
C ALA A 53 0.51 12.90 -0.72
N ASN A 54 -0.44 13.37 0.09
CA ASN A 54 -0.58 14.79 0.41
C ASN A 54 -0.12 15.02 1.86
N SER A 55 1.09 15.59 2.01
CA SER A 55 1.71 15.83 3.32
C SER A 55 1.01 16.92 4.13
N VAL A 56 0.34 17.87 3.48
CA VAL A 56 -0.37 18.97 4.15
C VAL A 56 -1.60 18.44 4.89
N TYR A 57 -2.33 17.53 4.27
CA TYR A 57 -3.57 16.97 4.83
C TYR A 57 -3.38 15.59 5.46
N TYR A 58 -2.14 15.07 5.50
CA TYR A 58 -1.84 13.72 5.95
C TYR A 58 -2.77 12.67 5.32
N ALA A 59 -2.95 12.79 4.00
CA ALA A 59 -4.01 12.13 3.25
C ALA A 59 -3.47 11.48 1.97
N CYS A 60 -4.20 10.49 1.45
CA CYS A 60 -4.05 10.09 0.06
C CYS A 60 -4.80 11.09 -0.82
N GLN A 61 -4.18 11.54 -1.90
CA GLN A 61 -4.83 12.31 -2.95
C GLN A 61 -4.97 11.46 -4.20
N LEU A 62 -6.19 11.36 -4.71
CA LEU A 62 -6.52 10.76 -6.00
C LEU A 62 -6.78 11.85 -7.01
N ASP A 63 -5.93 11.90 -8.02
CA ASP A 63 -6.07 12.80 -9.15
C ASP A 63 -6.74 12.06 -10.30
N PHE A 64 -7.82 12.64 -10.80
CA PHE A 64 -8.57 12.15 -11.94
C PHE A 64 -8.48 13.15 -13.08
N SER A 65 -8.08 12.68 -14.26
CA SER A 65 -7.99 13.48 -15.47
C SER A 65 -9.05 13.05 -16.48
N PRO A 66 -9.63 13.98 -17.24
CA PRO A 66 -10.60 13.65 -18.27
C PRO A 66 -9.95 12.81 -19.38
N THR A 67 -10.57 11.68 -19.73
CA THR A 67 -10.17 10.92 -20.92
C THR A 67 -10.63 11.70 -22.16
N PRO A 68 -9.75 11.93 -23.15
CA PRO A 68 -10.07 12.73 -24.31
C PRO A 68 -10.94 11.95 -25.30
N THR A 69 -11.79 12.66 -26.05
CA THR A 69 -12.65 12.07 -27.10
C THR A 69 -11.92 11.92 -28.44
N THR A 70 -10.86 12.68 -28.64
CA THR A 70 -9.95 12.65 -29.79
C THR A 70 -8.51 12.53 -29.33
N LEU A 71 -7.58 12.16 -30.22
CA LEU A 71 -6.17 12.14 -29.86
C LEU A 71 -5.69 13.57 -29.57
N PRO A 72 -5.08 13.82 -28.41
CA PRO A 72 -4.49 15.12 -28.13
C PRO A 72 -3.43 15.49 -29.18
N THR A 73 -3.36 16.78 -29.52
CA THR A 73 -2.37 17.34 -30.45
C THR A 73 -1.35 18.24 -29.75
N THR A 74 -1.60 18.58 -28.48
CA THR A 74 -0.69 19.38 -27.67
C THR A 74 0.61 18.61 -27.42
N GLY A 75 1.74 19.23 -27.79
CA GLY A 75 3.07 18.64 -27.64
C GLY A 75 3.45 17.61 -28.71
N GLY A 76 2.58 17.36 -29.71
CA GLY A 76 2.84 16.45 -30.83
C GLY A 76 1.70 15.45 -31.07
N THR A 77 1.94 14.47 -31.94
CA THR A 77 0.95 13.45 -32.30
C THR A 77 0.93 12.33 -31.26
N TRP A 78 -0.15 12.27 -30.48
CA TRP A 78 -0.40 11.15 -29.58
C TRP A 78 -0.90 9.94 -30.35
N THR A 79 -0.66 8.75 -29.83
CA THR A 79 -1.11 7.48 -30.46
C THR A 79 -1.91 6.61 -29.51
N ARG A 80 -2.67 5.68 -30.10
CA ARG A 80 -3.47 4.67 -29.38
C ARG A 80 -2.65 3.40 -29.19
N PRO A 81 -2.95 2.58 -28.17
CA PRO A 81 -2.37 1.25 -28.06
C PRO A 81 -2.79 0.38 -29.26
N THR A 82 -1.95 -0.61 -29.59
CA THR A 82 -2.18 -1.51 -30.73
C THR A 82 -3.42 -2.39 -30.54
N SER A 83 -3.73 -2.76 -29.30
CA SER A 83 -4.88 -3.60 -28.93
C SER A 83 -5.55 -3.10 -27.65
N GLY A 84 -6.71 -3.69 -27.30
CA GLY A 84 -7.45 -3.35 -26.09
C GLY A 84 -8.37 -2.14 -26.23
N LEU A 85 -8.80 -1.59 -25.10
CA LEU A 85 -9.98 -0.74 -24.99
C LEU A 85 -9.93 0.51 -25.88
N TYR A 86 -8.82 1.26 -25.86
CA TYR A 86 -8.65 2.51 -26.60
C TYR A 86 -8.05 2.32 -27.99
N SER A 87 -7.73 1.08 -28.39
CA SER A 87 -7.23 0.79 -29.74
C SER A 87 -8.31 0.98 -30.81
N ALA A 88 -7.89 1.14 -32.07
CA ALA A 88 -8.82 1.27 -33.19
C ALA A 88 -9.63 -0.02 -33.44
N GLY A 89 -9.03 -1.19 -33.20
CA GLY A 89 -9.71 -2.49 -33.30
C GLY A 89 -10.52 -2.88 -32.07
N GLY A 90 -10.41 -2.12 -30.97
CA GLY A 90 -11.20 -2.30 -29.76
C GLY A 90 -12.39 -1.36 -29.70
N THR A 91 -12.60 -0.73 -28.56
CA THR A 91 -13.71 0.21 -28.35
C THR A 91 -13.31 1.66 -28.62
N GLY A 92 -12.10 1.96 -29.08
CA GLY A 92 -11.63 3.33 -29.32
C GLY A 92 -11.77 4.30 -28.13
N LEU A 93 -11.57 5.58 -28.44
CA LEU A 93 -11.74 6.66 -27.46
C LEU A 93 -13.22 6.85 -27.07
N PRO A 94 -13.50 7.39 -25.86
CA PRO A 94 -14.85 7.80 -25.48
C PRO A 94 -15.47 8.80 -26.47
N THR A 95 -16.79 8.72 -26.64
CA THR A 95 -17.56 9.74 -27.39
C THR A 95 -17.87 10.97 -26.55
N THR A 96 -17.79 10.85 -25.22
CA THR A 96 -17.95 11.95 -24.26
C THR A 96 -16.81 11.91 -23.28
N THR A 97 -16.21 13.06 -23.00
CA THR A 97 -15.18 13.18 -21.97
C THR A 97 -15.74 12.79 -20.62
N ARG A 98 -15.07 11.87 -19.95
CA ARG A 98 -15.33 11.49 -18.56
C ARG A 98 -14.01 11.25 -17.84
N VAL A 99 -14.00 11.49 -16.54
CA VAL A 99 -12.90 11.03 -15.69
C VAL A 99 -13.08 9.55 -15.34
N PRO A 100 -11.99 8.76 -15.22
CA PRO A 100 -12.08 7.40 -14.71
C PRO A 100 -12.57 7.42 -13.26
N ARG A 101 -13.16 6.31 -12.83
CA ARG A 101 -13.64 6.13 -11.46
C ARG A 101 -12.91 4.95 -10.83
N LEU A 102 -12.43 5.14 -9.60
CA LEU A 102 -11.87 4.08 -8.77
C LEU A 102 -12.98 3.44 -7.95
N ILE A 103 -13.12 2.12 -8.02
CA ILE A 103 -14.01 1.35 -7.17
C ILE A 103 -13.15 0.71 -6.08
N ILE A 104 -13.44 1.03 -4.82
CA ILE A 104 -12.89 0.34 -3.66
C ILE A 104 -13.94 -0.70 -3.25
N ASP A 105 -13.68 -1.97 -3.57
CA ASP A 105 -14.55 -3.11 -3.27
C ASP A 105 -14.07 -3.93 -2.05
N ASN A 106 -12.83 -3.71 -1.62
CA ASN A 106 -12.21 -4.35 -0.47
C ASN A 106 -11.93 -3.34 0.64
N ALA A 107 -12.50 -3.57 1.83
CA ALA A 107 -12.35 -2.67 2.98
C ALA A 107 -10.91 -2.60 3.53
N GLU A 108 -10.13 -3.68 3.44
CA GLU A 108 -8.73 -3.69 3.88
C GLU A 108 -7.86 -2.87 2.92
N PHE A 109 -8.08 -2.97 1.61
CA PHE A 109 -7.44 -2.06 0.66
C PHE A 109 -7.87 -0.61 0.89
N GLY A 110 -9.15 -0.39 1.19
CA GLY A 110 -9.69 0.91 1.58
C GLY A 110 -8.91 1.56 2.73
N LYS A 111 -8.57 0.79 3.79
CA LYS A 111 -7.72 1.26 4.90
C LYS A 111 -6.32 1.69 4.44
N VAL A 112 -5.72 0.95 3.51
CA VAL A 112 -4.37 1.28 2.98
C VAL A 112 -4.38 2.63 2.28
N VAL A 113 -5.39 2.87 1.44
CA VAL A 113 -5.48 4.08 0.59
C VAL A 113 -6.25 5.23 1.24
N GLY A 114 -6.79 5.02 2.44
CA GLY A 114 -7.56 6.05 3.15
C GLY A 114 -8.97 6.25 2.60
N LEU A 115 -9.57 5.27 1.92
CA LEU A 115 -10.91 5.38 1.36
C LEU A 115 -11.85 4.31 1.90
N THR A 116 -13.07 4.70 2.27
CA THR A 116 -14.13 3.72 2.52
C THR A 116 -14.52 2.99 1.24
N VAL A 117 -15.09 1.79 1.37
CA VAL A 117 -15.69 1.07 0.23
C VAL A 117 -16.68 1.97 -0.49
N GLY A 118 -16.59 2.01 -1.82
CA GLY A 118 -17.36 2.94 -2.63
C GLY A 118 -16.72 3.23 -3.98
N THR A 119 -17.29 4.19 -4.71
CA THR A 119 -16.77 4.61 -6.01
C THR A 119 -16.38 6.07 -5.96
N TYR A 120 -15.20 6.40 -6.48
CA TYR A 120 -14.61 7.73 -6.44
C TYR A 120 -14.16 8.19 -7.83
N PRO A 121 -14.58 9.37 -8.29
CA PRO A 121 -15.60 10.23 -7.66
C PRO A 121 -16.97 9.53 -7.57
N SER A 122 -17.78 9.91 -6.58
CA SER A 122 -19.10 9.31 -6.28
C SER A 122 -20.13 9.56 -7.37
N THR A 123 -19.98 10.66 -8.10
CA THR A 123 -20.74 10.98 -9.31
C THR A 123 -19.80 10.97 -10.52
N SER A 124 -20.35 10.61 -11.69
CA SER A 124 -19.56 10.74 -12.93
C SER A 124 -19.27 12.21 -13.21
N ALA A 125 -18.01 12.52 -13.50
CA ALA A 125 -17.56 13.87 -13.82
C ALA A 125 -16.89 13.93 -15.19
N THR A 126 -16.84 15.12 -15.77
CA THR A 126 -16.26 15.40 -17.10
C THR A 126 -15.03 16.32 -17.03
N VAL A 127 -14.70 16.82 -15.83
CA VAL A 127 -13.60 17.76 -15.59
C VAL A 127 -12.61 17.12 -14.64
N ALA A 128 -11.33 17.48 -14.77
CA ALA A 128 -10.29 17.04 -13.85
C ALA A 128 -10.64 17.39 -12.41
N SER A 129 -10.36 16.48 -11.49
CA SER A 129 -10.67 16.64 -10.08
C SER A 129 -9.66 15.88 -9.22
N ALA A 130 -9.40 16.40 -8.03
CA ALA A 130 -8.66 15.70 -6.99
C ALA A 130 -9.59 15.35 -5.85
N GLN A 131 -9.41 14.18 -5.26
CA GLN A 131 -10.16 13.76 -4.07
C GLN A 131 -9.20 13.31 -2.98
N LEU A 132 -9.38 13.84 -1.77
CA LEU A 132 -8.66 13.38 -0.60
C LEU A 132 -9.30 12.12 0.00
N SER A 133 -8.48 11.32 0.67
CA SER A 133 -8.91 10.21 1.52
C SER A 133 -9.93 10.67 2.57
N ASN A 134 -10.96 9.88 2.84
CA ASN A 134 -11.99 10.16 3.84
C ASN A 134 -11.76 9.43 5.18
N ILE A 135 -10.74 8.57 5.25
CA ILE A 135 -10.19 7.99 6.47
C ILE A 135 -8.67 8.12 6.43
N ILE A 136 -8.02 8.04 7.59
CA ILE A 136 -6.55 8.15 7.66
C ILE A 136 -5.93 6.95 6.95
N PRO A 137 -5.09 7.14 5.91
CA PRO A 137 -4.47 6.04 5.19
C PRO A 137 -3.45 5.30 6.06
N GLN A 138 -3.49 3.97 5.99
CA GLN A 138 -2.56 3.08 6.68
C GLN A 138 -1.69 2.31 5.66
N ILE A 139 -0.83 3.05 4.95
CA ILE A 139 0.10 2.49 3.93
C ILE A 139 0.93 1.34 4.50
N HIS A 140 1.23 1.40 5.81
CA HIS A 140 1.87 0.33 6.55
C HIS A 140 0.94 -0.18 7.65
N PRO A 141 0.36 -1.38 7.51
CA PRO A 141 -0.54 -1.94 8.52
C PRO A 141 0.20 -2.40 9.79
N THR A 142 1.54 -2.37 9.82
CA THR A 142 2.34 -2.66 11.02
C THR A 142 3.19 -1.45 11.38
N SER A 143 2.77 -0.73 12.41
CA SER A 143 3.46 0.45 12.94
C SER A 143 4.48 0.11 14.01
N SER A 144 4.29 -1.01 14.73
CA SER A 144 5.18 -1.45 15.80
C SER A 144 5.30 -2.97 15.86
N TYR A 145 6.48 -3.42 16.26
CA TYR A 145 6.84 -4.79 16.56
C TYR A 145 6.98 -4.97 18.06
N ILE A 146 6.28 -5.96 18.61
CA ILE A 146 6.29 -6.32 20.02
C ILE A 146 7.01 -7.67 20.13
N VAL A 147 8.14 -7.69 20.84
CA VAL A 147 8.93 -8.89 21.08
C VAL A 147 8.48 -9.52 22.38
N ARG A 148 8.02 -10.77 22.31
CA ARG A 148 7.65 -11.62 23.43
C ARG A 148 8.67 -12.74 23.63
N CYS A 149 8.92 -13.09 24.88
CA CYS A 149 9.84 -14.14 25.27
C CYS A 149 9.26 -14.94 26.44
N ASP A 150 9.22 -16.27 26.28
CA ASP A 150 8.71 -17.21 27.28
C ASP A 150 9.56 -17.30 28.57
N LEU A 151 10.75 -16.70 28.56
CA LEU A 151 11.65 -16.65 29.71
C LEU A 151 11.23 -15.59 30.74
N ILE A 152 10.54 -14.53 30.31
CA ILE A 152 10.22 -13.40 31.17
C ILE A 152 9.15 -13.78 32.17
N LYS A 153 9.39 -13.38 33.42
CA LYS A 153 8.43 -13.46 34.51
C LYS A 153 7.99 -12.06 34.91
N ASN A 154 6.78 -11.68 34.52
CA ASN A 154 6.12 -10.46 34.99
C ASN A 154 4.72 -10.79 35.51
N GLU A 155 4.52 -10.67 36.81
CA GLU A 155 3.27 -10.99 37.50
C GLU A 155 2.27 -9.81 37.54
N TYR A 156 2.67 -8.63 37.05
CA TYR A 156 1.89 -7.39 37.17
C TYR A 156 0.99 -7.11 35.96
N VAL A 157 1.14 -7.86 34.86
CA VAL A 157 0.40 -7.65 33.61
C VAL A 157 0.00 -8.98 32.98
N ALA A 158 -1.18 -9.01 32.34
CA ALA A 158 -1.70 -10.20 31.67
C ALA A 158 -0.80 -10.69 30.53
N SER A 159 -0.11 -9.78 29.83
CA SER A 159 0.94 -10.08 28.84
C SER A 159 2.32 -9.94 29.48
N GLY A 160 2.63 -10.85 30.40
CA GLY A 160 3.86 -10.83 31.18
C GLY A 160 5.13 -11.22 30.42
N ASP A 161 5.05 -11.50 29.12
CA ASP A 161 6.13 -12.04 28.30
C ASP A 161 6.81 -10.99 27.39
N ILE A 162 6.39 -9.72 27.44
CA ILE A 162 6.88 -8.65 26.53
C ILE A 162 8.28 -8.17 26.93
N VAL A 163 9.31 -8.45 26.13
CA VAL A 163 10.71 -8.03 26.35
C VAL A 163 10.98 -6.61 25.87
N SER A 164 10.47 -6.26 24.69
CA SER A 164 10.74 -4.97 24.07
C SER A 164 9.69 -4.68 23.00
N ALA A 165 9.55 -3.40 22.65
CA ALA A 165 8.79 -2.96 21.50
C ALA A 165 9.63 -1.96 20.70
N PHE A 166 9.55 -2.05 19.38
CA PHE A 166 10.24 -1.15 18.47
C PHE A 166 9.40 -0.92 17.21
N ASP A 167 9.59 0.22 16.56
CA ASP A 167 9.05 0.46 15.22
C ASP A 167 10.10 0.15 14.15
N ARG A 168 9.69 0.16 12.87
CA ARG A 168 10.65 -0.03 11.77
C ARG A 168 11.63 1.14 11.59
N GLY A 169 11.47 2.24 12.34
CA GLY A 169 12.15 3.51 12.10
C GLY A 169 12.01 3.97 10.65
N ASP A 170 13.14 4.41 10.09
CA ASP A 170 13.23 4.86 8.69
C ASP A 170 13.46 3.71 7.70
N ALA A 171 13.42 2.45 8.13
CA ALA A 171 13.65 1.31 7.24
C ALA A 171 12.57 1.28 6.14
N ALA A 172 12.99 1.51 4.90
CA ALA A 172 12.16 1.37 3.72
C ALA A 172 11.82 -0.11 3.46
N ILE A 173 10.83 -0.34 2.60
CA ILE A 173 10.44 -1.70 2.19
C ILE A 173 11.65 -2.43 1.61
N GLY A 174 11.89 -3.67 2.05
CA GLY A 174 13.01 -4.50 1.59
C GLY A 174 14.38 -4.09 2.16
N LYS A 175 14.42 -3.19 3.15
CA LYS A 175 15.63 -2.88 3.92
C LYS A 175 15.62 -3.58 5.27
N VAL A 176 16.82 -3.79 5.81
CA VAL A 176 17.00 -4.35 7.15
C VAL A 176 16.40 -3.41 8.18
N ILE A 177 15.51 -3.94 9.02
CA ILE A 177 15.04 -3.25 10.22
C ILE A 177 16.10 -3.47 11.30
N SER A 178 16.75 -2.41 11.76
CA SER A 178 17.73 -2.48 12.84
C SER A 178 17.21 -1.76 14.07
N TYR A 179 17.04 -2.52 15.15
CA TYR A 179 16.71 -1.98 16.45
C TYR A 179 17.88 -2.20 17.40
N LYS A 180 18.39 -1.11 17.98
CA LYS A 180 19.46 -1.11 18.97
C LYS A 180 19.03 -0.21 20.13
N PRO A 181 18.59 -0.76 21.27
CA PRO A 181 18.15 0.07 22.39
C PRO A 181 19.33 0.89 22.93
N SER A 182 19.11 2.18 23.20
CA SER A 182 20.12 3.07 23.79
C SER A 182 20.47 2.68 25.23
N GLN A 183 19.53 2.03 25.91
CA GLN A 183 19.70 1.48 27.26
C GLN A 183 19.07 0.09 27.34
N TYR A 184 19.74 -0.82 28.04
CA TYR A 184 19.19 -2.15 28.32
C TYR A 184 18.16 -2.10 29.45
N ALA A 185 16.94 -2.55 29.14
CA ALA A 185 15.94 -2.90 30.14
C ALA A 185 16.15 -4.36 30.57
N TRP A 186 16.20 -4.59 31.89
CA TRP A 186 16.39 -5.93 32.45
C TRP A 186 15.10 -6.39 33.12
N MET A 187 14.67 -7.60 32.81
CA MET A 187 13.47 -8.20 33.39
C MET A 187 13.79 -9.50 34.12
N ASN A 188 12.97 -9.80 35.14
CA ASN A 188 13.11 -11.05 35.87
C ASN A 188 12.78 -12.22 34.93
N CYS A 189 13.55 -13.29 35.07
CA CYS A 189 13.31 -14.54 34.36
C CYS A 189 12.62 -15.53 35.31
N HIS A 190 11.89 -16.49 34.75
CA HIS A 190 11.46 -17.65 35.51
C HIS A 190 12.66 -18.46 36.00
N ASN A 191 12.59 -18.98 37.22
CA ASN A 191 13.60 -19.89 37.75
C ASN A 191 13.43 -21.29 37.12
N GLY A 192 14.55 -21.99 36.97
CA GLY A 192 14.58 -23.39 36.53
C GLY A 192 15.39 -23.60 35.25
N ALA A 193 15.86 -24.83 35.05
CA ALA A 193 16.52 -25.23 33.82
C ALA A 193 15.51 -25.25 32.66
N ARG A 194 15.94 -24.81 31.47
CA ARG A 194 15.14 -24.86 30.25
C ARG A 194 15.96 -25.40 29.09
N ALA A 195 15.33 -26.22 28.26
CA ALA A 195 15.94 -26.75 27.05
C ALA A 195 15.88 -25.76 25.87
N SER A 196 14.95 -24.79 25.91
CA SER A 196 14.73 -23.82 24.84
C SER A 196 14.26 -22.47 25.38
N ILE A 197 14.53 -21.41 24.61
CA ILE A 197 14.00 -20.06 24.78
C ILE A 197 13.25 -19.71 23.50
N THR A 198 12.01 -19.26 23.63
CA THR A 198 11.14 -18.96 22.49
C THR A 198 10.93 -17.45 22.40
N LEU A 199 11.39 -16.87 21.29
CA LEU A 199 11.11 -15.48 20.93
C LEU A 199 10.01 -15.44 19.88
N SER A 200 8.99 -14.62 20.11
CA SER A 200 7.90 -14.39 19.16
C SER A 200 7.70 -12.90 18.94
N ILE A 201 7.55 -12.48 17.69
CA ILE A 201 7.33 -11.07 17.36
C ILE A 201 5.90 -10.92 16.84
N TYR A 202 5.19 -9.96 17.42
CA TYR A 202 3.80 -9.60 17.10
C TYR A 202 3.73 -8.17 16.59
N ASN A 203 2.68 -7.85 15.84
CA ASN A 203 2.37 -6.47 15.48
C ASN A 203 1.46 -5.82 16.55
N GLN A 204 1.13 -4.54 16.36
CA GLN A 204 0.26 -3.77 17.25
C GLN A 204 -1.16 -4.33 17.39
N ASN A 205 -1.60 -5.18 16.46
CA ASN A 205 -2.90 -5.84 16.47
C ASN A 205 -2.83 -7.28 17.02
N ASP A 206 -1.76 -7.62 17.74
CA ASP A 206 -1.50 -8.94 18.31
C ASP A 206 -1.46 -10.08 17.28
N LYS A 207 -1.17 -9.76 16.01
CA LYS A 207 -0.94 -10.76 14.97
C LYS A 207 0.53 -11.09 14.89
N LYS A 208 0.86 -12.38 14.86
CA LYS A 208 2.24 -12.85 14.70
C LYS A 208 2.82 -12.33 13.39
N VAL A 209 4.02 -11.76 13.47
CA VAL A 209 4.76 -11.26 12.31
C VAL A 209 5.35 -12.43 11.56
N ILE A 210 5.13 -12.47 10.25
CA ILE A 210 5.67 -13.48 9.36
C ILE A 210 6.93 -12.93 8.73
N PHE A 211 8.07 -13.55 9.00
CA PHE A 211 9.33 -13.23 8.33
C PHE A 211 9.33 -13.87 6.95
N ARG A 212 9.38 -13.04 5.90
CA ARG A 212 9.56 -13.51 4.51
C ARG A 212 11.03 -13.62 4.10
N ASP A 213 11.94 -12.99 4.84
CA ASP A 213 13.39 -13.12 4.66
C ASP A 213 13.95 -14.17 5.64
N THR A 214 14.90 -14.98 5.18
CA THR A 214 15.59 -16.00 5.98
C THR A 214 16.68 -15.43 6.88
N SER A 215 17.09 -14.18 6.67
CA SER A 215 18.20 -13.54 7.37
C SER A 215 17.71 -12.76 8.57
N VAL A 216 17.80 -13.34 9.77
CA VAL A 216 17.44 -12.69 11.03
C VAL A 216 18.56 -12.87 12.05
N SER A 217 18.97 -11.78 12.72
CA SER A 217 19.93 -11.79 13.82
C SER A 217 19.33 -11.13 15.04
N ILE A 218 19.26 -11.86 16.14
CA ILE A 218 18.71 -11.39 17.42
C ILE A 218 19.75 -11.65 18.51
N MET A 219 20.13 -10.59 19.23
CA MET A 219 21.01 -10.69 20.40
C MET A 219 20.20 -10.55 21.68
N LEU A 220 20.09 -11.64 22.43
CA LEU A 220 19.47 -11.66 23.76
C LEU A 220 20.57 -11.62 24.83
N LEU A 221 20.47 -10.68 25.78
CA LEU A 221 21.41 -10.55 26.88
C LEU A 221 20.81 -11.14 28.16
N ILE A 222 21.56 -12.01 28.83
CA ILE A 222 21.18 -12.63 30.11
C ILE A 222 22.29 -12.32 31.12
N ARG A 223 21.90 -11.94 32.34
CA ARG A 223 22.84 -11.67 33.42
C ARG A 223 22.37 -12.28 34.75
N PRO A 224 23.29 -12.65 35.66
CA PRO A 224 22.93 -12.98 37.02
C PRO A 224 22.22 -11.81 37.71
N LYS A 225 21.20 -12.12 38.50
CA LYS A 225 20.60 -11.12 39.38
C LYS A 225 21.60 -10.81 40.49
N LYS A 226 21.95 -9.52 40.62
CA LYS A 226 22.71 -9.03 41.78
C LYS A 226 21.79 -8.95 42.99
#